data_AF-A0A6B8TVD3-F1
#
_entry.id   AF-A0A6B8TVD3-F1
#
_cell.length_a   1.000
_cell.length_b   1.000
_cell.length_c   1.000
_cell.angle_alpha   90.00
_cell.angle_beta   90.00
_cell.angle_gamma   90.00
#
_symmetry.space_group_name_H-M   'P 1'
#
loop_
_entity.id
_entity.type
_entity.pdbx_description
1 polymer ?
#
loop_
_entity_poly.entity_id
_entity_poly.type
_entity_poly.pdbx_seq_one_letter_code
_entity_poly.pdbx_strand_id
1 'polypeptide(L)'
;MNAIIDAVRAQLCGYFEESAPGEAKLTFLGAEPLSVLRFGPDADRTVTYATLGCSRSPMQDPSALVADPDSGPRAELVLPIIGGLDAVTRPLAMLAASPSVEGLVLQDGALLDFGSPLWPDARFTGFVLIDADVPDVTVGPGAADGSGSPLDDAAGLPFGGSPLPMGIGAPAGGDDGEPVTVAMLQPVPATPNEFALARAKGVPELRALWRDKGTVLADPHRAGVV
;
A
#
# COMPACT_ATOMS: atom_id res chain seq x y z
N MET A 1 10.15 6.12 13.75
CA MET A 1 9.96 4.85 13.02
C MET A 1 8.47 4.65 12.95
N ASN A 2 7.92 4.29 11.79
CA ASN A 2 6.48 4.09 11.63
C ASN A 2 6.25 2.58 11.45
N ALA A 3 5.72 1.91 12.46
CA ALA A 3 5.63 0.46 12.44
C ALA A 3 4.73 -0.09 11.33
N ILE A 4 3.76 0.69 10.84
CA ILE A 4 2.96 0.31 9.67
C ILE A 4 3.87 0.20 8.45
N ILE A 5 4.70 1.21 8.21
CA ILE A 5 5.65 1.24 7.10
C ILE A 5 6.70 0.13 7.24
N ASP A 6 7.18 -0.13 8.46
CA ASP A 6 8.15 -1.21 8.70
C ASP A 6 7.51 -2.60 8.46
N ALA A 7 6.27 -2.81 8.90
CA ALA A 7 5.52 -4.05 8.66
C ALA A 7 5.22 -4.26 7.17
N VAL A 8 4.79 -3.22 6.47
CA VAL A 8 4.56 -3.27 5.00
C VAL A 8 5.86 -3.62 4.28
N ARG A 9 6.98 -2.97 4.60
CA ARG A 9 8.28 -3.28 3.98
C ARG A 9 8.67 -4.73 4.26
N ALA A 10 8.53 -5.19 5.51
CA ALA A 10 8.85 -6.56 5.89
C ALA A 10 7.99 -7.59 5.12
N GLN A 11 6.69 -7.33 4.98
CA GLN A 11 5.78 -8.15 4.18
C GLN A 11 6.22 -8.23 2.72
N LEU A 12 6.45 -7.08 2.08
CA LEU A 12 6.84 -7.03 0.66
C LEU A 12 8.17 -7.75 0.44
N CYS A 13 9.19 -7.48 1.26
CA CYS A 13 10.48 -8.16 1.16
C CYS A 13 10.37 -9.68 1.42
N GLY A 14 9.50 -10.10 2.34
CA GLY A 14 9.24 -11.52 2.60
C GLY A 14 8.49 -12.21 1.46
N TYR A 15 7.46 -11.56 0.92
CA TYR A 15 6.65 -12.08 -0.18
C TYR A 15 7.45 -12.26 -1.47
N PHE A 16 8.32 -11.29 -1.80
CA PHE A 16 9.18 -11.35 -2.99
C PHE A 16 10.54 -12.03 -2.74
N GLU A 17 10.79 -12.53 -1.51
CA GLU A 17 12.05 -13.17 -1.11
C GLU A 17 13.31 -12.30 -1.40
N GLU A 18 13.17 -10.98 -1.33
CA GLU A 18 14.22 -10.02 -1.66
C GLU A 18 14.34 -8.97 -0.54
N SER A 19 15.42 -9.04 0.23
CA SER A 19 15.59 -8.21 1.44
C SER A 19 16.05 -6.77 1.16
N ALA A 20 16.57 -6.49 -0.03
CA ALA A 20 17.16 -5.19 -0.39
C ALA A 20 16.75 -4.76 -1.81
N PRO A 21 15.44 -4.50 -2.06
CA PRO A 21 14.96 -4.09 -3.37
C PRO A 21 15.52 -2.72 -3.77
N GLY A 22 15.52 -2.45 -5.08
CA GLY A 22 15.78 -1.10 -5.58
C GLY A 22 14.75 -0.12 -5.01
N GLU A 23 15.17 1.10 -4.66
CA GLU A 23 14.29 2.08 -4.03
C GLU A 23 14.45 3.45 -4.68
N ALA A 24 13.34 4.03 -5.12
CA ALA A 24 13.25 5.42 -5.57
C ALA A 24 12.40 6.22 -4.59
N LYS A 25 12.96 7.26 -3.99
CA LYS A 25 12.26 8.13 -3.03
C LYS A 25 11.78 9.41 -3.69
N LEU A 26 10.51 9.74 -3.52
CA LEU A 26 9.86 10.91 -4.11
C LEU A 26 9.22 11.77 -3.02
N THR A 27 9.31 13.08 -3.19
CA THR A 27 8.71 14.06 -2.28
C THR A 27 7.71 14.90 -3.05
N PHE A 28 6.53 15.08 -2.47
CA PHE A 28 5.46 15.90 -3.02
C PHE A 28 5.23 17.09 -2.10
N LEU A 29 4.88 18.25 -2.68
CA LEU A 29 4.62 19.43 -1.87
C LEU A 29 3.39 19.18 -0.98
N GLY A 30 3.54 19.37 0.33
CA GLY A 30 2.46 19.16 1.28
C GLY A 30 2.22 17.70 1.70
N ALA A 31 3.04 16.76 1.21
CA ALA A 31 3.00 15.37 1.64
C ALA A 31 4.37 14.91 2.14
N GLU A 32 4.35 13.93 3.04
CA GLU A 32 5.58 13.29 3.46
C GLU A 32 6.18 12.45 2.31
N PRO A 33 7.50 12.21 2.30
CA PRO A 33 8.12 11.41 1.25
C PRO A 33 7.54 9.99 1.19
N LEU A 34 7.39 9.49 -0.03
CA LEU A 34 7.02 8.11 -0.33
C LEU A 34 8.13 7.45 -1.16
N SER A 35 8.24 6.13 -1.05
CA SER A 35 9.18 5.35 -1.85
C SER A 35 8.44 4.44 -2.83
N VAL A 36 9.07 4.19 -3.97
CA VAL A 36 8.72 3.10 -4.88
C VAL A 36 9.83 2.08 -4.81
N LEU A 37 9.50 0.89 -4.28
CA LEU A 37 10.35 -0.29 -4.24
C LEU A 37 10.25 -1.03 -5.57
N ARG A 38 11.34 -1.66 -5.99
CA ARG A 38 11.45 -2.42 -7.23
C ARG A 38 12.02 -3.80 -6.92
N PHE A 39 11.19 -4.82 -7.10
CA PHE A 39 11.51 -6.23 -6.87
C PHE A 39 11.77 -6.97 -8.18
N GLY A 40 12.65 -7.97 -8.14
CA GLY A 40 12.94 -8.83 -9.28
C GLY A 40 13.89 -8.23 -10.33
N PRO A 41 13.91 -8.76 -11.58
CA PRO A 41 12.85 -9.59 -12.17
C PRO A 41 12.78 -11.01 -11.63
N ASP A 42 11.57 -11.60 -11.66
CA ASP A 42 11.34 -13.02 -11.39
C ASP A 42 11.65 -13.92 -12.62
N ALA A 43 11.32 -15.21 -12.51
CA ALA A 43 11.53 -16.19 -13.57
C ALA A 43 10.73 -15.89 -14.86
N ASP A 44 9.58 -15.25 -14.74
CA ASP A 44 8.71 -14.83 -15.85
C ASP A 44 9.08 -13.43 -16.38
N ARG A 45 10.23 -12.89 -15.94
CA ARG A 45 10.75 -11.57 -16.32
C ARG A 45 9.91 -10.41 -15.78
N THR A 46 9.04 -10.66 -14.81
CA THR A 46 8.22 -9.62 -14.19
C THR A 46 9.02 -8.85 -13.16
N VAL A 47 9.00 -7.53 -13.27
CA VAL A 47 9.50 -6.60 -12.25
C VAL A 47 8.30 -6.02 -11.54
N THR A 48 8.28 -6.10 -10.21
CA THR A 48 7.16 -5.59 -9.42
C THR A 48 7.54 -4.30 -8.73
N TYR A 49 6.75 -3.25 -8.96
CA TYR A 49 6.91 -1.94 -8.34
C TYR A 49 5.91 -1.81 -7.20
N ALA A 50 6.36 -1.58 -5.97
CA ALA A 50 5.49 -1.44 -4.82
C ALA A 50 5.69 -0.09 -4.14
N THR A 51 4.62 0.54 -3.66
CA THR A 51 4.74 1.80 -2.91
C THR A 51 5.01 1.55 -1.43
N LEU A 52 5.66 2.52 -0.81
CA LEU A 52 5.89 2.53 0.63
C LEU A 52 5.71 3.96 1.14
N GLY A 53 4.65 4.20 1.90
CA GLY A 53 4.35 5.50 2.48
C GLY A 53 2.90 5.95 2.33
N CYS A 54 2.14 5.36 1.40
CA CYS A 54 0.73 5.68 1.19
C CYS A 54 -0.11 5.30 2.41
N SER A 55 0.21 4.16 3.03
CA SER A 55 -0.47 3.62 4.20
C SER A 55 -0.13 4.32 5.52
N ARG A 56 0.78 5.29 5.50
CA ARG A 56 1.36 5.90 6.72
C ARG A 56 0.31 6.59 7.58
N SER A 57 -0.63 7.26 6.94
CA SER A 57 -1.79 7.90 7.58
C SER A 57 -3.07 7.30 7.01
N PRO A 58 -4.17 7.20 7.79
CA PRO A 58 -5.44 6.76 7.25
C PRO A 58 -5.90 7.72 6.15
N MET A 59 -6.48 7.16 5.08
CA MET A 59 -7.15 7.95 4.07
C MET A 59 -8.46 8.46 4.66
N GLN A 60 -8.73 9.74 4.49
CA GLN A 60 -9.89 10.39 5.05
C GLN A 60 -11.05 10.34 4.05
N ASP A 61 -12.23 9.94 4.51
CA ASP A 61 -13.45 10.03 3.69
C ASP A 61 -13.88 11.50 3.60
N PRO A 62 -13.84 12.12 2.40
CA PRO A 62 -14.21 13.52 2.23
C PRO A 62 -15.69 13.80 2.53
N SER A 63 -16.54 12.76 2.54
CA SER A 63 -17.96 12.86 2.82
C SER A 63 -18.30 12.77 4.32
N ALA A 64 -17.34 12.40 5.17
CA ALA A 64 -17.53 12.29 6.61
C ALA A 64 -17.72 13.67 7.26
N LEU A 65 -18.73 13.79 8.14
CA LEU A 65 -19.04 15.03 8.85
C LEU A 65 -17.96 15.39 9.90
N VAL A 66 -17.30 14.37 10.45
CA VAL A 66 -16.17 14.48 11.39
C VAL A 66 -15.13 13.48 10.95
N ALA A 67 -13.93 13.97 10.63
CA ALA A 67 -12.78 13.13 10.34
C ALA A 67 -12.20 12.59 11.65
N ASP A 68 -12.04 11.27 11.73
CA ASP A 68 -11.20 10.64 12.74
C ASP A 68 -9.78 10.54 12.17
N PRO A 69 -8.80 11.27 12.73
CA PRO A 69 -7.44 11.30 12.18
C PRO A 69 -6.73 9.95 12.27
N ASP A 70 -7.19 9.05 13.14
CA ASP A 70 -6.55 7.76 13.41
C ASP A 70 -7.26 6.58 12.74
N SER A 71 -8.49 6.81 12.25
CA SER A 71 -9.32 5.81 11.58
C SER A 71 -9.50 6.09 10.10
N GLY A 72 -9.65 5.02 9.32
CA GLY A 72 -9.83 5.07 7.87
C GLY A 72 -9.03 4.00 7.13
N PRO A 73 -9.38 3.74 5.86
CA PRO A 73 -8.67 2.76 5.06
C PRO A 73 -7.21 3.17 4.84
N ARG A 74 -6.35 2.18 4.74
CA ARG A 74 -4.93 2.33 4.38
C ARG A 74 -4.65 1.36 3.26
N ALA A 75 -3.81 1.75 2.32
CA ALA A 75 -3.39 0.89 1.24
C ALA A 75 -1.95 1.16 0.81
N GLU A 76 -1.36 0.18 0.16
CA GLU A 76 -0.19 0.35 -0.70
C GLU A 76 -0.49 -0.23 -2.08
N LEU A 77 0.26 0.23 -3.07
CA LEU A 77 0.09 -0.14 -4.45
C LEU A 77 1.16 -1.14 -4.86
N VAL A 78 0.77 -2.20 -5.56
CA VAL A 78 1.68 -3.24 -6.09
C VAL A 78 1.42 -3.43 -7.59
N LEU A 79 2.39 -3.08 -8.42
CA LEU A 79 2.27 -3.09 -9.87
C LEU A 79 3.29 -4.04 -10.52
N PRO A 80 2.89 -5.26 -10.93
CA PRO A 80 3.72 -6.15 -11.72
C PRO A 80 3.82 -5.66 -13.18
N ILE A 81 5.03 -5.64 -13.74
CA ILE A 81 5.30 -5.27 -15.13
C ILE A 81 6.28 -6.26 -15.76
N ILE A 82 5.84 -6.95 -16.81
CA ILE A 82 6.70 -7.85 -17.60
C ILE A 82 7.78 -7.02 -18.28
N GLY A 83 9.04 -7.40 -18.07
CA GLY A 83 10.23 -6.71 -18.60
C GLY A 83 10.66 -5.48 -17.80
N GLY A 84 9.81 -4.99 -16.88
CA GLY A 84 10.02 -3.76 -16.12
C GLY A 84 9.87 -2.48 -16.94
N LEU A 85 9.64 -1.36 -16.24
CA LEU A 85 9.43 -0.06 -16.84
C LEU A 85 9.73 1.07 -15.85
N ASP A 86 10.93 1.65 -15.89
CA ASP A 86 11.34 2.69 -14.93
C ASP A 86 10.47 3.96 -15.00
N ALA A 87 9.90 4.25 -16.17
CA ALA A 87 8.99 5.37 -16.39
C ALA A 87 7.71 5.29 -15.54
N VAL A 88 7.36 4.12 -14.99
CA VAL A 88 6.20 3.95 -14.12
C VAL A 88 6.37 4.57 -12.73
N THR A 89 7.61 4.81 -12.31
CA THR A 89 7.93 5.28 -10.95
C THR A 89 7.17 6.55 -10.59
N ARG A 90 7.13 7.54 -11.49
CA ARG A 90 6.45 8.82 -11.28
C ARG A 90 4.92 8.69 -11.22
N PRO A 91 4.22 8.12 -12.23
CA PRO A 91 2.76 8.00 -12.17
C PRO A 91 2.29 7.13 -11.00
N LEU A 92 3.02 6.06 -10.66
CA LEU A 92 2.71 5.24 -9.49
C LEU A 92 2.85 6.03 -8.19
N ALA A 93 3.92 6.80 -8.03
CA ALA A 93 4.11 7.69 -6.89
C ALA A 93 3.04 8.78 -6.79
N MET A 94 2.61 9.36 -7.92
CA MET A 94 1.53 10.35 -7.94
C MET A 94 0.21 9.76 -7.47
N LEU A 95 -0.17 8.57 -7.95
CA LEU A 95 -1.34 7.85 -7.46
C LEU A 95 -1.23 7.55 -5.96
N ALA A 96 -0.07 7.11 -5.48
CA ALA A 96 0.18 6.85 -4.06
C ALA A 96 0.10 8.10 -3.16
N ALA A 97 0.45 9.27 -3.70
CA ALA A 97 0.36 10.55 -2.99
C ALA A 97 -1.07 11.11 -2.98
N SER A 98 -1.93 10.67 -3.90
CA SER A 98 -3.26 11.24 -4.12
C SER A 98 -4.18 11.27 -2.88
N PRO A 99 -4.11 10.34 -1.91
CA PRO A 99 -4.88 10.49 -0.68
C PRO A 99 -4.51 11.74 0.12
N SER A 100 -3.22 12.04 0.23
CA SER A 100 -2.74 13.21 0.99
C SER A 100 -2.81 14.53 0.23
N VAL A 101 -2.81 14.48 -1.12
CA VAL A 101 -2.75 15.68 -1.98
C VAL A 101 -4.14 16.05 -2.52
N GLU A 102 -4.94 15.06 -2.89
CA GLU A 102 -6.25 15.22 -3.54
C GLU A 102 -7.42 14.73 -2.68
N GLY A 103 -7.15 14.09 -1.52
CA GLY A 103 -8.19 13.54 -0.65
C GLY A 103 -8.84 12.28 -1.21
N LEU A 104 -8.16 11.54 -2.10
CA LEU A 104 -8.71 10.31 -2.70
C LEU A 104 -8.62 9.13 -1.73
N VAL A 105 -9.67 8.31 -1.72
CA VAL A 105 -9.67 7.02 -1.03
C VAL A 105 -9.34 5.93 -2.06
N LEU A 106 -8.23 5.22 -1.84
CA LEU A 106 -7.83 4.09 -2.68
C LEU A 106 -8.54 2.82 -2.20
N GLN A 107 -9.28 2.19 -3.09
CA GLN A 107 -10.05 0.97 -2.84
C GLN A 107 -10.25 0.17 -4.14
N ASP A 108 -10.61 -1.11 -4.04
CA ASP A 108 -11.00 -1.92 -5.21
C ASP A 108 -12.09 -1.21 -6.03
N GLY A 109 -11.88 -1.16 -7.34
CA GLY A 109 -12.77 -0.48 -8.28
C GLY A 109 -12.56 1.03 -8.41
N ALA A 110 -11.66 1.66 -7.66
CA ALA A 110 -11.36 3.07 -7.83
C ALA A 110 -10.74 3.35 -9.21
N LEU A 111 -11.05 4.51 -9.78
CA LEU A 111 -10.61 4.96 -11.10
C LEU A 111 -9.82 6.26 -10.94
N LEU A 112 -8.57 6.31 -11.41
CA LEU A 112 -7.77 7.54 -11.49
C LEU A 112 -7.30 7.75 -12.92
N ASP A 113 -7.66 8.88 -13.53
CA ASP A 113 -7.28 9.24 -14.90
C ASP A 113 -6.45 10.52 -14.90
N PHE A 114 -5.19 10.44 -15.33
CA PHE A 114 -4.30 11.60 -15.47
C PHE A 114 -4.57 12.40 -16.74
N GLY A 115 -5.46 11.92 -17.63
CA GLY A 115 -5.82 12.59 -18.87
C GLY A 115 -4.71 12.67 -19.92
N SER A 116 -3.56 12.06 -19.66
CA SER A 116 -2.40 12.00 -20.55
C SER A 116 -1.68 10.66 -20.42
N PRO A 117 -0.90 10.23 -21.43
CA PRO A 117 -0.16 8.98 -21.37
C PRO A 117 0.68 8.84 -20.08
N LEU A 118 0.55 7.72 -19.38
CA LEU A 118 1.27 7.46 -18.11
C LEU A 118 2.80 7.48 -18.28
N TRP A 119 3.29 7.06 -19.45
CA TRP A 119 4.69 7.05 -19.85
C TRP A 119 4.80 7.27 -21.37
N PRO A 120 6.01 7.50 -21.92
CA PRO A 120 6.18 7.69 -23.37
C PRO A 120 5.55 6.55 -24.17
N ASP A 121 4.78 6.91 -25.20
CA ASP A 121 4.06 6.00 -26.10
C ASP A 121 2.99 5.11 -25.43
N ALA A 122 2.67 5.34 -24.15
CA ALA A 122 1.60 4.63 -23.46
C ALA A 122 0.23 4.96 -24.08
N ARG A 123 -0.62 3.93 -24.21
CA ARG A 123 -2.05 4.10 -24.53
C ARG A 123 -2.89 4.32 -23.27
N PHE A 124 -2.30 4.05 -22.11
CA PHE A 124 -2.95 4.17 -20.81
C PHE A 124 -2.85 5.60 -20.31
N THR A 125 -3.95 6.15 -19.82
CA THR A 125 -3.98 7.50 -19.24
C THR A 125 -4.18 7.50 -17.75
N GLY A 126 -4.35 6.33 -17.14
CA GLY A 126 -4.71 6.20 -15.74
C GLY A 126 -4.70 4.76 -15.25
N PHE A 127 -5.15 4.57 -14.02
CA PHE A 127 -5.24 3.28 -13.36
C PHE A 127 -6.67 2.94 -12.92
N VAL A 128 -6.99 1.66 -13.00
CA VAL A 128 -8.14 1.03 -12.33
C VAL A 128 -7.55 0.21 -11.18
N LEU A 129 -8.01 0.45 -9.95
CA LEU A 129 -7.53 -0.32 -8.81
C LEU A 129 -8.29 -1.63 -8.70
N ILE A 130 -7.54 -2.71 -8.47
CA ILE A 130 -8.08 -4.02 -8.10
C ILE A 130 -7.33 -4.54 -6.87
N ASP A 131 -7.84 -5.59 -6.23
CA ASP A 131 -7.05 -6.33 -5.23
C ASP A 131 -5.77 -6.90 -5.86
N ALA A 132 -4.64 -6.75 -5.18
CA ALA A 132 -3.38 -7.37 -5.58
C ALA A 132 -3.31 -8.84 -5.14
N ASP A 133 -2.46 -9.62 -5.79
CA ASP A 133 -2.16 -10.99 -5.36
C ASP A 133 -1.30 -11.04 -4.08
N VAL A 134 -0.73 -9.89 -3.67
CA VAL A 134 0.01 -9.76 -2.40
C VAL A 134 -0.99 -9.65 -1.25
N PRO A 135 -0.87 -10.47 -0.18
CA PRO A 135 -1.78 -10.39 0.96
C PRO A 135 -1.67 -9.06 1.72
N ASP A 136 -2.82 -8.59 2.22
CA ASP A 136 -2.93 -7.44 3.12
C ASP A 136 -2.06 -7.59 4.38
N VAL A 137 -1.65 -6.46 4.94
CA VAL A 137 -0.83 -6.41 6.15
C VAL A 137 -1.68 -6.02 7.34
N THR A 138 -1.69 -6.86 8.37
CA THR A 138 -2.32 -6.55 9.66
C THR A 138 -1.26 -6.21 10.69
N VAL A 139 -1.38 -5.05 11.31
CA VAL A 139 -0.52 -4.56 12.39
C VAL A 139 -1.32 -4.56 13.69
N GLY A 140 -0.84 -5.28 14.69
CA GLY A 140 -1.51 -5.35 15.99
C GLY A 140 -1.48 -4.02 16.76
N PRO A 141 -2.41 -3.82 17.71
CA PRO A 141 -2.35 -2.69 18.64
C PRO A 141 -1.04 -2.68 19.43
N GLY A 142 -0.44 -1.49 19.62
CA GLY A 142 0.84 -1.29 20.30
C GLY A 142 2.11 -1.32 19.42
N ALA A 143 1.97 -1.48 18.10
CA ALA A 143 3.09 -1.27 17.16
C ALA A 143 2.98 0.09 16.46
N ALA A 144 1.77 0.50 16.07
CA ALA A 144 1.52 1.73 15.31
C ALA A 144 1.83 3.04 16.08
N ASP A 145 1.95 2.97 17.40
CA ASP A 145 2.14 4.09 18.32
C ASP A 145 3.62 4.38 18.66
N GLY A 146 4.60 3.75 17.98
CA GLY A 146 5.98 4.23 17.89
C GLY A 146 6.73 4.57 19.20
N SER A 147 6.27 4.12 20.37
CA SER A 147 6.82 4.51 21.68
C SER A 147 7.47 3.35 22.44
N GLY A 148 7.97 2.33 21.74
CA GLY A 148 8.78 1.27 22.35
C GLY A 148 10.28 1.56 22.23
N SER A 149 10.90 2.19 23.24
CA SER A 149 12.36 2.20 23.40
C SER A 149 12.82 0.89 24.05
N PRO A 150 13.68 0.07 23.44
CA PRO A 150 14.32 -1.06 24.13
C PRO A 150 15.65 -0.58 24.71
N LEU A 151 15.60 0.07 25.87
CA LEU A 151 16.77 0.30 26.70
C LEU A 151 16.35 0.04 28.14
N ASP A 152 16.35 -1.23 28.54
CA ASP A 152 16.70 -1.64 29.90
C ASP A 152 16.97 -3.16 29.89
N ASP A 153 18.22 -3.49 29.55
CA ASP A 153 18.83 -4.77 29.89
C ASP A 153 20.29 -4.53 30.25
N ALA A 154 20.56 -4.37 31.56
CA ALA A 154 21.72 -4.93 32.27
C ALA A 154 21.91 -4.28 33.66
N ALA A 155 21.63 -5.04 34.73
CA ALA A 155 22.63 -5.46 35.72
C ALA A 155 21.97 -6.08 36.98
N GLY A 156 22.34 -7.33 37.30
CA GLY A 156 22.16 -7.93 38.64
C GLY A 156 23.03 -7.22 39.70
N LEU A 157 22.96 -7.48 41.00
CA LEU A 157 22.62 -8.69 41.78
C LEU A 157 22.13 -8.27 43.20
N PRO A 158 22.17 -9.14 44.25
CA PRO A 158 21.01 -9.70 44.94
C PRO A 158 20.80 -9.10 46.36
N PHE A 159 19.70 -9.35 47.06
CA PHE A 159 19.66 -9.66 48.51
C PHE A 159 18.24 -10.06 48.91
N GLY A 160 18.15 -11.04 49.81
CA GLY A 160 16.95 -11.83 50.08
C GLY A 160 15.99 -11.30 51.14
N GLY A 161 14.89 -12.06 51.31
CA GLY A 161 13.91 -11.94 52.39
C GLY A 161 12.48 -12.20 51.91
N SER A 162 11.92 -13.37 52.21
CA SER A 162 10.48 -13.68 52.08
C SER A 162 9.72 -13.28 53.36
N PRO A 163 8.37 -13.42 53.43
CA PRO A 163 7.33 -12.80 52.60
C PRO A 163 6.21 -12.18 53.47
N LEU A 164 5.34 -11.31 52.92
CA LEU A 164 3.95 -11.16 53.38
C LEU A 164 3.01 -10.69 52.25
N PRO A 165 1.72 -11.10 52.26
CA PRO A 165 0.81 -10.99 51.12
C PRO A 165 -0.13 -9.79 51.25
N MET A 166 -0.29 -9.00 50.19
CA MET A 166 -1.46 -8.13 49.98
C MET A 166 -1.70 -8.04 48.48
N GLY A 167 -2.85 -8.54 48.04
CA GLY A 167 -3.30 -8.40 46.67
C GLY A 167 -3.46 -6.93 46.31
N ILE A 168 -2.81 -6.55 45.21
CA ILE A 168 -3.13 -5.35 44.44
C ILE A 168 -3.19 -5.81 42.99
N GLY A 169 -4.32 -5.53 42.35
CA GLY A 169 -4.69 -6.07 41.05
C GLY A 169 -3.61 -5.84 40.01
N ALA A 170 -3.40 -6.86 39.17
CA ALA A 170 -2.77 -6.66 37.88
C ALA A 170 -3.48 -5.50 37.17
N PRO A 171 -2.78 -4.50 36.61
CA PRO A 171 -3.41 -3.67 35.61
C PRO A 171 -3.65 -4.56 34.39
N ALA A 172 -4.89 -5.04 34.25
CA ALA A 172 -5.43 -5.35 32.93
C ALA A 172 -5.53 -4.01 32.20
N GLY A 173 -4.48 -3.68 31.46
CA GLY A 173 -4.42 -2.57 30.54
C GLY A 173 -3.71 -3.08 29.30
N GLY A 174 -4.32 -4.06 28.63
CA GLY A 174 -3.99 -4.32 27.25
C GLY A 174 -4.36 -3.06 26.46
N ASP A 175 -3.45 -2.61 25.62
CA ASP A 175 -3.77 -1.64 24.58
C ASP A 175 -4.81 -2.32 23.66
N ASP A 176 -6.10 -2.15 23.96
CA ASP A 176 -7.22 -2.72 23.21
C ASP A 176 -7.49 -1.94 21.91
N GLY A 177 -6.43 -1.50 21.22
CA GLY A 177 -6.57 -0.87 19.92
C GLY A 177 -7.06 -1.89 18.88
N GLU A 178 -7.90 -1.48 17.94
CA GLU A 178 -8.24 -2.34 16.83
C GLU A 178 -7.00 -2.54 15.93
N PRO A 179 -6.77 -3.77 15.42
CA PRO A 179 -5.66 -4.02 14.51
C PRO A 179 -5.83 -3.19 13.24
N VAL A 180 -4.73 -2.56 12.82
CA VAL A 180 -4.71 -1.75 11.60
C VAL A 180 -4.45 -2.66 10.41
N THR A 181 -5.32 -2.59 9.40
CA THR A 181 -5.14 -3.32 8.14
C THR A 181 -4.71 -2.37 7.03
N VAL A 182 -3.70 -2.78 6.27
CA VAL A 182 -3.24 -2.10 5.05
C VAL A 182 -3.56 -3.00 3.86
N ALA A 183 -4.46 -2.52 3.01
CA ALA A 183 -4.83 -3.20 1.78
C ALA A 183 -3.70 -3.16 0.75
N MET A 184 -3.51 -4.26 0.02
CA MET A 184 -2.61 -4.29 -1.13
C MET A 184 -3.42 -4.21 -2.42
N LEU A 185 -3.27 -3.10 -3.15
CA LEU A 185 -4.03 -2.84 -4.37
C LEU A 185 -3.13 -2.86 -5.60
N GLN A 186 -3.58 -3.47 -6.69
CA GLN A 186 -2.91 -3.40 -7.98
C GLN A 186 -3.49 -2.25 -8.82
N PRO A 187 -2.69 -1.24 -9.19
CA PRO A 187 -3.12 -0.20 -10.12
C PRO A 187 -2.95 -0.67 -11.56
N VAL A 188 -4.02 -1.19 -12.17
CA VAL A 188 -4.00 -1.69 -13.56
C VAL A 188 -4.05 -0.52 -14.54
N PRO A 189 -3.02 -0.34 -15.40
CA PRO A 189 -3.04 0.71 -16.43
C PRO A 189 -4.24 0.53 -17.36
N ALA A 190 -5.01 1.59 -17.58
CA ALA A 190 -6.24 1.56 -18.36
C ALA A 190 -6.26 2.65 -19.44
N THR A 191 -6.80 2.28 -20.60
CA THR A 191 -7.01 3.20 -21.73
C THR A 191 -8.24 4.09 -21.51
N PRO A 192 -8.37 5.22 -22.22
CA PRO A 192 -9.59 6.04 -22.16
C PRO A 192 -10.88 5.28 -22.49
N ASN A 193 -10.83 4.31 -23.41
CA ASN A 193 -11.98 3.48 -23.76
C ASN A 193 -12.36 2.50 -22.64
N GLU A 194 -11.37 1.94 -21.95
CA GLU A 194 -11.59 1.09 -20.77
C GLU A 194 -12.19 1.92 -19.63
N PHE A 195 -11.72 3.16 -19.41
CA PHE A 195 -12.36 4.08 -18.47
C PHE A 195 -13.80 4.42 -18.86
N ALA A 196 -14.06 4.68 -20.14
CA ALA A 196 -15.41 4.94 -20.63
C ALA A 196 -16.33 3.72 -20.38
N LEU A 197 -15.84 2.50 -20.62
CA LEU A 197 -16.57 1.27 -20.31
C LEU A 197 -16.82 1.13 -18.80
N ALA A 198 -15.79 1.32 -17.96
CA ALA A 198 -15.91 1.21 -16.52
C ALA A 198 -16.91 2.24 -15.94
N ARG A 199 -16.93 3.47 -16.46
CA ARG A 199 -17.90 4.50 -16.05
C ARG A 199 -19.32 4.17 -16.54
N ALA A 200 -19.47 3.55 -17.71
CA ALA A 200 -20.77 3.23 -18.29
C ALA A 200 -21.41 1.94 -17.73
N LYS A 201 -20.59 0.91 -17.43
CA LYS A 201 -21.05 -0.43 -17.04
C LYS A 201 -20.52 -0.92 -15.69
N GLY A 202 -19.62 -0.17 -15.06
CA GLY A 202 -18.95 -0.54 -13.82
C GLY A 202 -17.62 -1.27 -14.04
N VAL A 203 -16.73 -1.18 -13.05
CA VAL A 203 -15.44 -1.90 -13.03
C VAL A 203 -15.59 -3.43 -13.05
N PRO A 204 -16.59 -4.05 -12.39
CA PRO A 204 -16.76 -5.51 -12.49
C PRO A 204 -16.94 -6.02 -13.93
N GLU A 205 -17.63 -5.28 -14.78
CA GLU A 205 -17.79 -5.61 -16.21
C GLU A 205 -16.45 -5.52 -16.96
N LEU A 206 -15.67 -4.45 -16.71
CA LEU A 206 -14.34 -4.31 -17.29
C LEU A 206 -13.42 -5.46 -16.86
N ARG A 207 -13.46 -5.85 -15.57
CA ARG A 207 -12.70 -6.99 -15.03
C ARG A 207 -13.12 -8.31 -15.67
N ALA A 208 -14.43 -8.52 -15.87
CA ALA A 208 -14.94 -9.69 -16.58
C ALA A 208 -14.42 -9.73 -18.03
N LEU A 209 -14.45 -8.60 -18.72
CA LEU A 209 -13.95 -8.49 -20.09
C LEU A 209 -12.44 -8.76 -20.19
N TRP A 210 -11.63 -8.25 -19.25
CA TRP A 210 -10.20 -8.59 -19.19
C TRP A 210 -9.97 -10.09 -19.04
N ARG A 211 -10.72 -10.74 -18.14
CA ARG A 211 -10.63 -12.18 -17.91
C ARG A 211 -11.03 -12.99 -19.14
N ASP A 212 -12.18 -12.66 -19.73
CA ASP A 212 -12.73 -13.38 -20.89
C ASP A 212 -11.81 -13.28 -22.12
N LYS A 213 -11.08 -12.18 -22.24
CA LYS A 213 -10.11 -11.96 -23.33
C LYS A 213 -8.71 -12.47 -23.02
N GLY A 214 -8.46 -12.98 -21.81
CA GLY A 214 -7.11 -13.40 -21.38
C GLY A 214 -6.11 -12.24 -21.39
N THR A 215 -6.56 -11.05 -20.98
CA THR A 215 -5.74 -9.84 -21.02
C THR A 215 -4.59 -9.96 -20.03
N VAL A 216 -3.35 -9.84 -20.50
CA VAL A 216 -2.15 -9.85 -19.65
C VAL A 216 -1.97 -8.46 -19.04
N LEU A 217 -2.50 -8.25 -17.84
CA LEU A 217 -2.51 -6.93 -17.19
C LEU A 217 -1.11 -6.39 -16.85
N ALA A 218 -0.12 -7.28 -16.70
CA ALA A 218 1.28 -6.93 -16.46
C ALA A 218 2.06 -6.56 -17.73
N ASP A 219 1.48 -6.69 -18.93
CA ASP A 219 2.13 -6.24 -20.17
C ASP A 219 1.94 -4.71 -20.34
N PRO A 220 3.01 -3.90 -20.22
CA PRO A 220 2.93 -2.44 -20.34
C PRO A 220 2.66 -1.96 -21.76
N HIS A 221 2.62 -2.87 -22.73
CA HIS A 221 2.35 -2.59 -24.14
C HIS A 221 1.07 -3.29 -24.65
N ARG A 222 0.26 -3.88 -23.75
CA ARG A 222 -0.98 -4.55 -24.14
C ARG A 222 -1.92 -3.61 -24.91
N ALA A 223 -2.71 -4.18 -25.81
CA ALA A 223 -3.84 -3.47 -26.37
C ALA A 223 -4.92 -3.21 -25.30
N GLY A 224 -5.75 -2.19 -25.51
CA GLY A 224 -6.99 -2.03 -24.76
C GLY A 224 -7.93 -3.20 -25.04
N VAL A 225 -8.77 -3.55 -24.07
CA VAL A 225 -9.73 -4.66 -24.21
C VAL A 225 -11.03 -4.28 -24.93
N VAL A 226 -11.20 -2.98 -25.22
CA VAL A 226 -12.39 -2.36 -25.84
C VAL A 226 -12.05 -1.78 -27.20
#